data_AF-A0A553ZSY6-F1
#
_entry.id   AF-A0A553ZSY6-F1
#
_cell.length_a   1.000
_cell.length_b   1.000
_cell.length_c   1.000
_cell.angle_alpha   90.00
_cell.angle_beta   90.00
_cell.angle_gamma   90.00
#
_symmetry.space_group_name_H-M   'P 1'
#
loop_
_entity.id
_entity.type
_entity.pdbx_description
1 polymer ?
#
loop_
_entity_poly.entity_id
_entity_poly.type
_entity_poly.pdbx_seq_one_letter_code
_entity_poly.pdbx_strand_id
1 'polypeptide(L)'
;ITLDVRLSDRISNTVDEGIDVGIRVGFMRDSRFVARKAADMRLPIVAAPRLIKKVGVPANIDALSSLPVTVALDINTGRPWPWHFKAGRQWTP
;
A
#
# COMPACT_ATOMS: atom_id res chain seq x y z
N ILE A 1 20.61 -2.45 -24.16
CA ILE A 1 20.21 -3.06 -22.87
C ILE A 1 18.75 -3.45 -23.01
N THR A 2 18.41 -4.71 -22.73
CA THR A 2 17.03 -5.22 -22.81
C THR A 2 16.57 -5.60 -21.41
N LEU A 3 15.35 -5.19 -21.04
CA LEU A 3 14.75 -5.51 -19.74
C LEU A 3 13.48 -6.32 -19.98
N ASP A 4 13.38 -7.49 -19.36
CA ASP A 4 12.10 -8.20 -19.18
C ASP A 4 11.46 -7.70 -17.88
N VAL A 5 10.35 -6.97 -18.00
CA VAL A 5 9.66 -6.35 -16.87
C VAL A 5 8.30 -6.99 -16.69
N ARG A 6 8.09 -7.58 -15.51
CA ARG A 6 6.83 -8.22 -15.12
C ARG A 6 6.26 -7.50 -13.91
N LEU A 7 4.95 -7.25 -13.94
CA LEU A 7 4.21 -6.57 -12.87
C LEU A 7 3.21 -7.55 -12.26
N SER A 8 3.26 -7.71 -10.95
CA SER A 8 2.39 -8.61 -10.20
C SER A 8 2.19 -8.06 -8.79
N ASP A 9 0.95 -8.14 -8.31
CA ASP A 9 0.61 -7.83 -6.91
C ASP A 9 0.82 -9.04 -5.98
N ARG A 10 1.16 -10.21 -6.54
CA ARG A 10 1.48 -11.43 -5.77
C ARG A 10 2.96 -11.51 -5.47
N ILE A 11 3.30 -12.13 -4.35
CA ILE A 11 4.69 -12.46 -4.04
C ILE A 11 5.17 -13.56 -4.99
N SER A 12 5.99 -13.18 -5.97
CA SER A 12 6.62 -14.10 -6.92
C SER A 12 7.68 -15.00 -6.27
N ASN A 13 7.80 -16.24 -6.77
CA ASN A 13 8.96 -17.08 -6.48
C ASN A 13 10.09 -16.70 -7.44
N THR A 14 11.04 -15.91 -6.93
CA THR A 14 12.16 -15.37 -7.70
C THR A 14 12.96 -16.44 -8.45
N VAL A 15 13.12 -17.64 -7.85
CA VAL A 15 13.90 -18.73 -8.46
C VAL A 15 13.14 -19.39 -9.60
N ASP A 16 11.90 -19.84 -9.33
CA ASP A 16 11.09 -20.55 -10.33
C ASP A 16 10.71 -19.66 -11.52
N GLU A 17 10.53 -18.35 -11.27
CA GLU A 17 10.13 -17.38 -12.29
C GLU A 17 11.32 -16.77 -13.06
N GLY A 18 12.56 -17.13 -12.70
CA GLY A 18 13.78 -16.62 -13.33
C GLY A 18 13.96 -15.10 -13.16
N ILE A 19 13.70 -14.58 -11.96
CA ILE A 19 13.78 -13.16 -11.65
C ILE A 19 15.17 -12.87 -11.05
N ASP A 20 15.98 -12.04 -11.71
CA ASP A 20 17.28 -11.63 -11.16
C ASP A 20 17.14 -10.57 -10.06
N VAL A 21 16.18 -9.65 -10.21
CA VAL A 21 15.95 -8.52 -9.30
C VAL A 21 14.47 -8.32 -9.05
N GLY A 22 14.07 -8.33 -7.77
CA GLY A 22 12.71 -8.01 -7.34
C GLY A 22 12.63 -6.66 -6.63
N ILE A 23 11.70 -5.81 -7.06
CA ILE A 23 11.33 -4.58 -6.33
C ILE A 23 10.01 -4.86 -5.61
N ARG A 24 10.00 -4.70 -4.29
CA ARG A 24 8.85 -5.01 -3.45
C ARG A 24 8.59 -3.90 -2.45
N VAL A 25 7.32 -3.71 -2.12
CA VAL A 25 6.87 -2.83 -1.05
C VAL A 25 6.61 -3.65 0.21
N GLY A 26 7.07 -3.15 1.35
CA GLY A 26 6.83 -3.76 2.65
C GLY A 26 8.03 -4.55 3.18
N PHE A 27 7.79 -5.27 4.28
CA PHE A 27 8.85 -6.00 4.98
C PHE A 27 9.14 -7.32 4.29
N MET A 28 10.43 -7.59 4.05
CA MET A 28 10.87 -8.89 3.57
C MET A 28 10.86 -9.88 4.75
N ARG A 29 10.01 -10.90 4.68
CA ARG A 29 9.92 -11.95 5.70
C ARG A 29 10.95 -13.07 5.53
N ASP A 30 11.65 -13.09 4.40
CA ASP A 30 12.51 -14.19 3.99
C ASP A 30 13.97 -13.75 3.91
N SER A 31 14.84 -14.38 4.70
CA SER A 31 16.27 -14.07 4.82
C SER A 31 17.13 -14.63 3.69
N ARG A 32 16.53 -15.36 2.72
CA ARG A 32 17.25 -15.95 1.59
C ARG A 32 17.73 -14.94 0.55
N PHE A 33 17.30 -13.68 0.63
CA PHE A 33 17.66 -12.63 -0.33
C PHE A 33 18.56 -11.57 0.29
N VAL A 34 19.49 -11.04 -0.51
CA VAL A 34 20.17 -9.79 -0.18
C VAL A 34 19.19 -8.65 -0.43
N ALA A 35 18.66 -8.06 0.65
CA ALA A 35 17.73 -6.94 0.59
C ALA A 35 18.47 -5.61 0.75
N ARG A 36 18.17 -4.64 -0.12
CA ARG A 36 18.62 -3.25 0.03
C ARG A 36 17.42 -2.31 -0.07
N LYS A 37 17.34 -1.34 0.83
CA LYS A 37 16.33 -0.28 0.74
C LYS A 37 16.55 0.52 -0.54
N ALA A 38 15.54 0.53 -1.42
CA ALA A 38 15.57 1.30 -2.66
C ALA A 38 15.09 2.74 -2.43
N ALA A 39 13.95 2.92 -1.75
CA ALA A 39 13.36 4.21 -1.43
C ALA A 39 12.35 4.10 -0.28
N ASP A 40 11.93 5.25 0.26
CA ASP A 40 10.75 5.35 1.11
C ASP A 40 9.49 5.50 0.26
N MET A 41 8.45 4.72 0.57
CA MET A 41 7.15 4.83 -0.07
C MET A 41 6.17 5.57 0.85
N ARG A 42 5.58 6.66 0.35
CA ARG A 42 4.53 7.41 1.07
C ARG A 42 3.16 7.04 0.51
N LEU A 43 2.21 6.76 1.39
CA LEU A 43 0.81 6.48 1.06
C LEU A 43 -0.07 7.62 1.59
N PRO A 44 -0.15 8.76 0.89
CA PRO A 44 -1.01 9.86 1.32
C PRO A 44 -2.48 9.46 1.17
N ILE A 45 -3.28 9.90 2.14
CA ILE A 45 -4.74 9.83 2.02
C ILE A 45 -5.19 11.00 1.16
N VAL A 46 -5.91 10.70 0.09
CA VAL A 46 -6.37 11.67 -0.89
C VAL A 46 -7.85 11.51 -1.14
N ALA A 47 -8.48 12.60 -1.59
CA ALA A 47 -9.87 12.61 -1.98
C ALA A 47 -10.01 13.40 -3.28
N ALA A 48 -10.94 12.97 -4.14
CA ALA A 48 -11.28 13.75 -5.32
C ALA A 48 -11.81 15.14 -4.90
N PRO A 49 -11.41 16.24 -5.55
CA PRO A 49 -11.89 17.59 -5.19
C PRO A 49 -13.43 17.70 -5.21
N ARG A 50 -14.09 16.97 -6.10
CA ARG A 50 -15.57 16.90 -6.18
C ARG A 50 -16.19 16.25 -4.94
N LEU A 51 -15.55 15.24 -4.36
CA LEU A 51 -16.02 14.62 -3.11
C LEU A 51 -15.95 15.63 -1.97
N ILE A 52 -14.80 16.29 -1.82
CA ILE A 52 -14.59 17.32 -0.79
C ILE A 52 -15.59 18.47 -0.91
N LYS A 53 -15.89 18.94 -2.12
CA LYS A 53 -16.94 19.96 -2.33
C LYS A 53 -18.33 19.52 -1.85
N LYS A 54 -18.63 18.22 -1.92
CA LYS A 54 -19.94 17.66 -1.55
C LYS A 54 -20.07 17.38 -0.05
N VAL A 55 -19.00 16.87 0.58
CA VAL A 55 -19.07 16.37 1.98
C VAL A 55 -18.24 17.19 2.97
N GLY A 56 -17.48 18.16 2.49
CA GLY A 56 -16.52 18.92 3.29
C GLY A 56 -15.19 18.20 3.49
N VAL A 57 -14.24 18.88 4.15
CA VAL A 57 -12.97 18.29 4.60
C VAL A 57 -13.18 17.68 5.98
N PRO A 58 -12.81 16.41 6.23
CA PRO A 58 -12.89 15.83 7.57
C PRO A 58 -12.03 16.61 8.56
N ALA A 59 -12.62 17.00 9.69
CA ALA A 59 -11.92 17.77 10.73
C ALA A 59 -10.95 16.90 11.56
N ASN A 60 -11.21 15.60 11.65
CA ASN A 60 -10.38 14.63 12.37
C ASN A 60 -10.59 13.21 11.78
N ILE A 61 -9.82 12.24 12.29
CA ILE A 61 -9.87 10.84 11.85
C ILE A 61 -11.24 10.21 12.14
N ASP A 62 -11.87 10.56 13.26
CA ASP A 62 -13.14 9.95 13.67
C ASP A 62 -14.30 10.33 12.73
N ALA A 63 -14.21 11.51 12.10
CA ALA A 63 -15.14 11.95 11.07
C ALA A 63 -15.10 11.10 9.79
N LEU A 64 -14.06 10.29 9.56
CA LEU A 64 -13.96 9.44 8.37
C LEU A 64 -15.07 8.37 8.33
N SER A 65 -15.53 7.89 9.49
CA SER A 65 -16.56 6.86 9.59
C SER A 65 -17.93 7.29 9.04
N SER A 66 -18.17 8.60 8.88
CA SER A 66 -19.42 9.12 8.30
C SER A 66 -19.26 9.57 6.84
N LEU A 67 -18.07 9.40 6.25
CA LEU A 67 -17.76 9.86 4.89
C LEU A 67 -17.64 8.69 3.91
N PRO A 68 -17.88 8.94 2.60
CA PRO A 68 -17.58 7.95 1.57
C PRO A 68 -16.07 7.69 1.52
N VAL A 69 -15.67 6.46 1.83
CA VAL A 69 -14.27 6.01 1.89
C VAL A 69 -14.09 4.71 1.09
N THR A 70 -12.87 4.46 0.65
CA THR A 70 -12.47 3.19 0.04
C THR A 70 -11.09 2.79 0.57
N VAL A 71 -10.85 1.49 0.66
CA VAL A 71 -9.60 0.92 1.19
C VAL A 71 -9.13 -0.20 0.27
N ALA A 72 -7.81 -0.34 0.17
CA ALA A 72 -7.21 -1.50 -0.44
C ALA A 72 -7.48 -2.74 0.43
N LEU A 73 -7.61 -3.92 -0.18
CA LEU A 73 -7.60 -5.19 0.53
C LEU A 73 -6.21 -5.79 0.44
N ASP A 74 -5.70 -6.31 1.56
CA ASP A 74 -4.48 -7.08 1.58
C ASP A 74 -4.67 -8.37 0.76
N ILE A 75 -3.87 -8.55 -0.28
CA ILE A 75 -4.00 -9.69 -1.22
C ILE A 75 -3.75 -11.06 -0.57
N ASN A 76 -3.03 -11.10 0.56
CA ASN A 76 -2.70 -12.35 1.24
C ASN A 76 -3.78 -12.74 2.26
N THR A 77 -4.42 -11.76 2.90
CA THR A 77 -5.36 -11.98 4.02
C THR A 77 -6.81 -11.62 3.70
N GLY A 78 -7.06 -10.89 2.61
CA GLY A 78 -8.37 -10.35 2.23
C GLY A 78 -8.89 -9.24 3.15
N ARG A 79 -8.11 -8.83 4.16
CA ARG A 79 -8.52 -7.83 5.14
C ARG A 79 -8.28 -6.42 4.59
N PRO A 80 -9.12 -5.43 4.96
CA PRO A 80 -8.84 -4.03 4.70
C PRO A 80 -7.45 -3.60 5.17
N TRP A 81 -6.70 -2.95 4.29
CA TRP A 81 -5.41 -2.38 4.59
C TRP A 81 -5.58 -1.10 5.42
N PRO A 82 -4.99 -1.02 6.63
CA PRO A 82 -5.22 0.11 7.52
C PRO A 82 -4.59 1.39 6.97
N TRP A 83 -5.29 2.51 7.15
CA TRP A 83 -4.72 3.84 6.95
C TRP A 83 -3.86 4.21 8.15
N HIS A 84 -2.62 4.63 7.89
CA HIS A 84 -1.67 5.02 8.92
C HIS A 84 -1.58 6.53 9.05
N PHE A 85 -1.64 7.02 10.28
CA PHE A 85 -1.51 8.43 10.63
C PHE A 85 -0.30 8.65 11.54
N LYS A 86 0.04 9.92 11.78
CA LYS A 86 1.08 10.29 12.75
C LYS A 86 0.76 9.75 14.15
N ALA A 87 1.79 9.61 14.97
CA ALA A 87 1.71 9.08 16.34
C ALA A 87 1.15 7.64 16.42
N GLY A 88 1.34 6.83 15.36
CA GLY A 88 0.95 5.42 15.36
C GLY A 88 -0.57 5.18 15.30
N ARG A 89 -1.38 6.21 15.07
CA ARG A 89 -2.83 6.06 14.90
C ARG A 89 -3.12 5.32 13.60
N GLN A 90 -4.06 4.38 13.67
CA GLN A 90 -4.57 3.64 12.52
C GLN A 90 -6.09 3.78 12.44
N TRP A 91 -6.61 3.74 11.22
CA TRP A 91 -8.05 3.67 10.98
C TRP A 91 -8.34 2.73 9.82
N THR A 92 -9.41 1.98 9.98
CA THR A 92 -9.93 1.03 8.99
C THR A 92 -11.45 1.15 9.01
N PRO A 93 -12.12 1.30 7.86
CA PRO A 93 -13.58 1.31 7.79
C PRO A 93 -14.19 -0.05 8.12
#